data_AF-A0A643FNT0-F1
#
_entry.id   AF-A0A643FNT0-F1
#
_cell.length_a   1.000
_cell.length_b   1.000
_cell.length_c   1.000
_cell.angle_alpha   90.00
_cell.angle_beta   90.00
_cell.angle_gamma   90.00
#
_symmetry.space_group_name_H-M   'P 1'
#
loop_
_entity.id
_entity.type
_entity.pdbx_description
1 polymer ?
#
loop_
_entity_poly.entity_id
_entity_poly.type
_entity_poly.pdbx_seq_one_letter_code
_entity_poly.pdbx_strand_id
1 'polypeptide(L)'
;MPSLESMVLNRVAPMTQKRVAELIGVEPTNFSRFLNNNGHSLPFAKICQLFEVLELDVVAPGDGSTVCLPRAEYEALRCLAKKGLEGV
;
A
#
# COMPACT_ATOMS: atom_id res chain seq x y z
N MET A 1 -4.46 1.03 15.16
CA MET A 1 -4.07 0.83 13.73
C MET A 1 -3.92 2.21 13.09
N PRO A 2 -2.91 2.44 12.25
CA PRO A 2 -2.86 3.66 11.44
C PRO A 2 -4.13 3.77 10.58
N SER A 3 -4.60 4.98 10.31
CA SER A 3 -5.73 5.17 9.38
C SER A 3 -5.32 4.76 7.96
N LEU A 4 -6.29 4.39 7.14
CA LEU A 4 -6.08 4.10 5.72
C LEU A 4 -5.38 5.27 5.01
N GLU A 5 -5.77 6.50 5.34
CA GLU A 5 -5.14 7.72 4.83
C GLU A 5 -3.65 7.78 5.17
N SER A 6 -3.28 7.56 6.43
CA SER A 6 -1.86 7.53 6.83
C SER A 6 -1.10 6.41 6.14
N MET A 7 -1.71 5.24 5.93
CA MET A 7 -1.08 4.14 5.20
C MET A 7 -0.82 4.50 3.73
N VAL A 8 -1.82 5.08 3.06
CA VAL A 8 -1.71 5.54 1.67
C VAL A 8 -0.59 6.59 1.56
N LEU A 9 -0.59 7.62 2.41
CA LEU A 9 0.42 8.68 2.37
C LEU A 9 1.84 8.14 2.63
N ASN A 10 2.01 7.21 3.57
CA ASN A 10 3.31 6.59 3.85
C ASN A 10 3.85 5.78 2.66
N ARG A 11 2.98 5.18 1.84
CA ARG A 11 3.37 4.45 0.62
C ARG A 11 3.61 5.39 -0.57
N VAL A 12 2.85 6.49 -0.66
CA VAL A 12 3.03 7.50 -1.71
C VAL A 12 4.34 8.28 -1.52
N ALA A 13 4.72 8.61 -0.28
CA ALA A 13 5.89 9.43 0.03
C ALA A 13 7.20 8.97 -0.67
N PRO A 14 7.63 7.70 -0.60
CA PRO A 14 8.85 7.24 -1.27
C PRO A 14 8.75 7.23 -2.81
N MET A 15 7.55 7.10 -3.38
CA MET A 15 7.34 7.10 -4.82
C MET A 15 7.18 8.51 -5.40
N THR A 16 6.77 9.47 -4.57
CA THR A 16 6.26 10.81 -4.92
C THR A 16 4.85 10.81 -5.52
N GLN A 17 4.08 11.87 -5.23
CA GLN A 17 2.72 12.04 -5.77
C GLN A 17 2.70 12.05 -7.30
N LYS A 18 3.71 12.67 -7.93
CA LYS A 18 3.83 12.74 -9.40
C LYS A 18 3.92 11.35 -10.02
N ARG A 19 4.81 10.50 -9.48
CA ARG A 19 5.01 9.16 -10.03
C ARG A 19 3.78 8.29 -9.86
N VAL A 20 3.12 8.37 -8.70
CA VAL A 20 1.88 7.62 -8.45
C VAL A 20 0.78 8.06 -9.42
N ALA A 21 0.62 9.37 -9.64
CA ALA A 21 -0.34 9.92 -10.59
C ALA A 21 -0.09 9.41 -12.03
N GLU A 22 1.16 9.39 -12.48
CA GLU A 22 1.55 8.82 -13.79
C GLU A 22 1.19 7.34 -13.89
N LEU A 23 1.48 6.54 -12.86
CA LEU A 23 1.22 5.10 -12.84
C LEU A 23 -0.28 4.78 -12.90
N ILE A 24 -1.11 5.58 -12.25
CA ILE A 24 -2.57 5.44 -12.33
C ILE A 24 -3.18 6.23 -13.50
N GLY A 25 -2.38 6.88 -14.34
CA GLY A 25 -2.86 7.65 -15.50
C GLY A 25 -3.76 8.83 -15.13
N VAL A 26 -3.43 9.56 -14.07
CA VAL A 26 -4.11 10.78 -13.61
C VAL A 26 -3.13 11.96 -13.67
N GLU A 27 -3.64 13.15 -13.97
CA GLU A 27 -2.81 14.35 -13.98
C GLU A 27 -2.31 14.68 -12.55
N PRO A 28 -1.02 15.03 -12.35
CA PRO A 28 -0.46 15.21 -11.01
C PRO A 28 -1.18 16.23 -10.11
N THR A 29 -1.66 17.34 -10.67
CA THR A 29 -2.43 18.36 -9.94
C THR A 29 -3.77 17.81 -9.47
N ASN A 30 -4.46 17.03 -10.30
CA ASN A 30 -5.69 16.33 -9.96
C ASN A 30 -5.48 15.31 -8.84
N PHE A 31 -4.39 14.53 -8.88
CA PHE A 31 -4.04 13.60 -7.81
C PHE A 31 -3.71 14.32 -6.50
N SER A 32 -2.98 15.44 -6.57
CA SER A 32 -2.71 16.29 -5.40
C SER A 32 -4.00 16.87 -4.80
N ARG A 33 -4.93 17.36 -5.64
CA ARG A 33 -6.25 17.83 -5.18
C ARG A 33 -7.08 16.73 -4.53
N PHE A 34 -7.01 15.51 -5.06
CA PHE A 34 -7.65 14.35 -4.45
C PHE A 34 -7.10 14.07 -3.05
N LEU A 35 -5.78 13.98 -2.89
CA LEU A 35 -5.16 13.73 -1.59
C LEU A 35 -5.44 14.82 -0.56
N ASN A 36 -5.58 16.07 -0.99
CA ASN A 36 -5.87 17.21 -0.11
C ASN A 36 -7.36 17.48 0.08
N ASN A 37 -8.25 16.60 -0.42
CA ASN A 37 -9.71 16.78 -0.39
C ASN A 37 -10.17 18.15 -0.96
N ASN A 38 -9.52 18.62 -2.03
CA ASN A 38 -9.73 19.95 -2.60
C ASN A 38 -10.42 19.86 -3.98
N GLY A 39 -11.62 19.27 -3.99
CA GLY A 39 -12.55 19.33 -5.13
C GLY A 39 -12.29 18.38 -6.31
N HIS A 40 -11.34 17.45 -6.20
CA HIS A 40 -11.16 16.39 -7.20
C HIS A 40 -11.42 15.01 -6.58
N SER A 41 -12.31 14.24 -7.20
CA SER A 41 -12.56 12.84 -6.84
C SER A 41 -11.90 11.94 -7.89
N LEU A 42 -11.36 10.81 -7.43
CA LEU A 42 -10.92 9.76 -8.35
C LEU A 42 -12.08 8.82 -8.67
N PRO A 43 -12.23 8.39 -9.93
CA PRO A 43 -13.12 7.27 -10.25
C PRO A 43 -12.73 6.03 -9.46
N PHE A 44 -13.70 5.19 -9.10
CA PHE A 44 -13.45 3.97 -8.32
C PHE A 44 -12.38 3.07 -8.93
N ALA A 45 -12.37 2.90 -10.25
CA ALA A 45 -11.34 2.13 -10.95
C ALA A 45 -9.91 2.68 -10.73
N LYS A 46 -9.76 4.02 -10.60
CA LYS A 46 -8.48 4.65 -10.28
C LYS A 46 -8.08 4.49 -8.82
N ILE A 47 -9.05 4.37 -7.92
CA ILE A 47 -8.80 4.05 -6.52
C ILE A 47 -8.31 2.60 -6.38
N CYS A 48 -8.90 1.64 -7.11
CA CYS A 48 -8.40 0.27 -7.15
C CYS A 48 -6.96 0.20 -7.69
N GLN A 49 -6.70 0.85 -8.82
CA GLN A 49 -5.35 0.95 -9.40
C GLN A 49 -4.35 1.61 -8.44
N LEU A 50 -4.78 2.61 -7.66
CA LEU A 50 -3.96 3.22 -6.62
C LEU A 50 -3.54 2.18 -5.57
N PHE A 51 -4.45 1.36 -5.07
CA PHE A 51 -4.11 0.33 -4.09
C PHE A 51 -3.16 -0.74 -4.66
N GLU A 52 -3.34 -1.13 -5.92
CA GLU A 52 -2.41 -2.03 -6.61
C GLU A 52 -1.00 -1.42 -6.71
N VAL A 53 -0.89 -0.17 -7.16
CA VAL A 53 0.40 0.55 -7.30
C VAL A 53 1.10 0.73 -5.95
N LEU A 54 0.34 0.91 -4.88
CA LEU A 54 0.87 1.07 -3.53
C LEU A 54 1.16 -0.27 -2.83
N GLU A 55 0.93 -1.40 -3.50
CA GLU A 55 1.05 -2.75 -2.93
C GLU A 55 0.28 -2.87 -1.62
N LEU A 56 -0.98 -2.40 -1.65
CA LEU A 56 -1.93 -2.46 -0.55
C LEU A 56 -2.98 -3.53 -0.83
N ASP A 57 -2.74 -4.73 -0.31
CA ASP A 57 -3.70 -5.82 -0.40
C ASP A 57 -4.86 -5.60 0.56
N VAL A 58 -6.09 -5.68 0.03
CA VAL A 58 -7.30 -5.70 0.84
C VAL A 58 -7.58 -7.14 1.24
N VAL A 59 -7.32 -7.47 2.49
CA VAL A 59 -7.64 -8.78 3.04
C VAL A 59 -9.06 -8.75 3.60
N ALA A 60 -9.96 -9.53 2.99
CA ALA A 60 -11.28 -9.74 3.54
C ALA A 60 -11.19 -10.68 4.76
N PRO A 61 -11.78 -10.33 5.91
CA PRO A 61 -11.85 -11.23 7.05
C PRO A 61 -12.55 -12.54 6.65
N GLY A 62 -11.87 -13.68 6.82
CA GLY A 62 -12.41 -15.01 6.51
C GLY A 62 -12.13 -15.52 5.10
N ASP A 63 -11.44 -14.74 4.25
CA ASP A 63 -10.82 -15.29 3.05
C ASP A 63 -9.62 -16.14 3.48
N GLY A 64 -9.81 -17.46 3.53
CA GLY A 64 -8.83 -18.45 4.02
C GLY A 64 -7.53 -18.52 3.18
N SER A 65 -7.36 -17.63 2.21
CA SER A 65 -6.19 -17.47 1.36
C SER A 65 -5.03 -16.74 2.05
N THR A 66 -5.26 -16.05 3.17
CA THR A 66 -4.22 -15.25 3.85
C THR A 66 -4.10 -15.58 5.33
N VAL A 67 -2.90 -16.00 5.74
CA VAL A 67 -2.53 -16.18 7.16
C VAL A 67 -1.88 -14.90 7.65
N CYS A 68 -2.58 -14.15 8.49
CA CYS A 68 -2.04 -12.98 9.17
C CYS A 68 -1.20 -13.43 10.38
N LEU A 69 0.05 -13.01 10.44
CA LEU A 69 0.95 -13.29 11.55
C LEU A 69 1.26 -11.98 12.32
N PRO A 70 1.23 -11.97 13.66
CA PRO A 70 1.69 -10.82 14.45
C PRO A 70 3.08 -10.37 14.04
N ARG A 71 3.34 -9.05 14.05
CA ARG A 71 4.61 -8.50 13.57
C ARG A 71 5.84 -9.11 14.25
N ALA A 72 5.77 -9.35 15.56
CA ALA A 72 6.87 -9.96 16.31
C ALA A 72 7.17 -11.40 15.82
N GLU A 73 6.12 -12.18 15.54
CA GLU A 73 6.23 -13.52 14.99
C GLU A 73 6.77 -13.49 13.55
N TYR A 74 6.36 -12.51 12.73
CA TYR A 74 6.90 -12.31 11.39
C TYR A 74 8.39 -11.97 11.40
N GLU A 75 8.82 -11.06 12.29
CA GLU A 75 10.23 -10.70 12.42
C GLU A 75 11.08 -11.88 12.91
N ALA A 76 10.55 -12.68 13.84
CA ALA A 76 11.18 -13.93 14.28
C ALA A 76 11.30 -14.94 13.13
N LEU A 77 10.22 -15.19 12.38
CA LEU A 77 10.21 -16.09 11.23
C LEU A 77 11.19 -15.63 10.15
N ARG A 78 11.21 -14.33 9.82
CA ARG A 78 12.14 -13.75 8.86
C ARG A 78 13.60 -13.92 9.28
N CYS A 79 13.89 -13.73 10.57
CA CYS A 79 15.24 -13.93 11.13
C CYS A 79 15.69 -15.39 11.01
N LEU A 80 14.81 -16.33 11.38
CA LEU A 80 15.07 -17.77 11.28
C LEU A 80 15.23 -18.22 9.81
N ALA A 81 14.36 -17.77 8.92
CA ALA A 81 14.42 -18.10 7.50
C ALA A 81 15.73 -17.62 6.85
N LYS A 82 16.20 -16.41 7.18
CA LYS A 82 17.51 -15.91 6.71
C LYS A 82 18.65 -16.82 7.16
N LYS A 83 18.69 -17.18 8.45
CA LYS A 83 19.73 -18.07 9.01
C LYS A 83 19.71 -19.46 8.36
N GLY A 84 18.52 -19.99 8.07
CA GLY A 84 18.38 -21.30 7.41
C GLY A 84 18.75 -21.30 5.93
N LEU A 85 18.52 -20.19 5.21
CA LEU A 85 18.88 -20.05 3.79
C LEU A 85 20.35 -19.69 3.57
N GLU A 86 20.95 -18.95 4.49
CA GLU A 86 22.37 -18.58 4.45
C GLU A 86 23.30 -19.72 4.91
N GLY A 87 22.75 -20.88 5.28
CA GLY A 87 23.49 -22.12 5.47
C GLY A 87 24.59 -22.02 6.52
N VAL A 88 24.21 -22.18 7.80
CA VAL A 88 25.12 -22.75 8.79
C VAL A 88 24.91 -24.26 8.83
#